data_AF-T1BI88-F1
#
_entry.id   AF-T1BI88-F1
#
_cell.length_a   1.000
_cell.length_b   1.000
_cell.length_c   1.000
_cell.angle_alpha   90.00
_cell.angle_beta   90.00
_cell.angle_gamma   90.00
#
_symmetry.space_group_name_H-M   'P 1'
#
loop_
_entity.id
_entity.type
_entity.pdbx_description
1 polymer ?
#
loop_
_entity_poly.entity_id
_entity_poly.type
_entity_poly.pdbx_seq_one_letter_code
_entity_poly.pdbx_strand_id
1 'polypeptide(L)'
;YEGLGAVVARSLGENGRGLIHSIGRNYPAPMQPWIEKRIFPGACPPSLAQMSRIFEPHNLSILDVENLRLHYAQTLRHWMELFELAGERVQQMFDAKFVRMWRMYLAGSIAAFTTGTLTAVSGGVRHGAQQRGAAHPRAPVRALSVPCATARCSSSAGDRPARVPPGAWRAPAATSLCSIRRASRA
;
A
#
# COMPACT_ATOMS: atom_id res chain seq x y z
N TYR A 1 1.08 -11.75 -5.79
CA TYR A 1 1.22 -10.46 -6.49
C TYR A 1 1.01 -10.53 -8.00
N GLU A 2 1.04 -11.72 -8.61
CA GLU A 2 1.11 -11.89 -10.08
C GLU A 2 -0.03 -11.22 -10.86
N GLY A 3 -1.25 -11.21 -10.33
CA GLY A 3 -2.38 -10.57 -11.03
C GLY A 3 -2.30 -9.04 -11.10
N LEU A 4 -1.49 -8.37 -10.28
CA LEU A 4 -1.48 -6.90 -10.21
C LEU A 4 -0.97 -6.27 -11.51
N GLY A 5 0.08 -6.82 -12.11
CA GLY A 5 0.63 -6.30 -13.37
C GLY A 5 -0.41 -6.37 -14.50
N ALA A 6 -1.10 -7.51 -14.63
CA ALA A 6 -2.18 -7.69 -15.60
C ALA A 6 -3.34 -6.69 -15.38
N VAL A 7 -3.68 -6.39 -14.11
CA VAL A 7 -4.71 -5.40 -13.76
C VAL A 7 -4.29 -4.01 -14.19
N VAL A 8 -3.06 -3.60 -13.89
CA VAL A 8 -2.54 -2.29 -14.28
C VAL A 8 -2.51 -2.17 -15.79
N ALA A 9 -1.97 -3.17 -16.48
CA ALA A 9 -1.82 -3.17 -17.94
C ALA A 9 -3.16 -2.99 -18.67
N ARG A 10 -4.20 -3.74 -18.29
CA ARG A 10 -5.53 -3.61 -18.91
C ARG A 10 -6.27 -2.31 -18.55
N SER A 11 -5.88 -1.67 -17.45
CA SER A 11 -6.53 -0.44 -16.96
C SER A 11 -5.96 0.82 -17.62
N LEU A 12 -4.76 0.72 -18.21
CA LEU A 12 -4.11 1.81 -18.93
C LEU A 12 -4.45 1.72 -20.43
N GLY A 13 -4.85 2.85 -21.02
CA GLY A 13 -4.89 2.97 -22.48
C GLY A 13 -3.48 3.03 -23.07
N GLU A 14 -3.35 3.03 -24.40
CA GLU A 14 -2.06 2.97 -25.12
C GLU A 14 -1.02 3.99 -24.63
N ASN A 15 -1.46 5.22 -24.35
CA ASN A 15 -0.61 6.30 -23.82
C ASN A 15 -0.88 6.62 -22.34
N GLY A 16 -1.56 5.71 -21.63
CA GLY A 16 -1.95 5.88 -20.24
C GLY A 16 -0.74 5.84 -19.29
N ARG A 17 -0.81 6.63 -18.21
CA ARG A 17 0.15 6.60 -17.11
C ARG A 17 -0.56 6.27 -15.81
N GLY A 18 -0.07 5.29 -15.07
CA GLY A 18 -0.55 4.92 -13.75
C GLY A 18 0.37 5.42 -12.64
N LEU A 19 -0.17 5.58 -11.43
CA LEU A 19 0.58 5.87 -10.22
C LEU A 19 0.30 4.78 -9.19
N ILE A 20 1.31 4.03 -8.77
CA ILE A 20 1.15 2.98 -7.79
C ILE A 20 1.73 3.47 -6.47
N HIS A 21 0.87 3.64 -5.47
CA HIS A 21 1.26 4.05 -4.13
C HIS A 21 1.11 2.87 -3.17
N SER A 22 2.21 2.46 -2.55
CA SER A 22 2.21 1.35 -1.60
C SER A 22 3.21 1.56 -0.48
N ILE A 23 2.89 0.99 0.68
CA ILE A 23 3.90 0.67 1.68
C ILE A 23 4.76 -0.47 1.12
N GLY A 24 6.07 -0.36 1.28
CA GLY A 24 7.06 -1.32 0.82
C GLY A 24 8.18 -1.50 1.83
N ARG A 25 9.21 -2.23 1.41
CA ARG A 25 10.41 -2.55 2.18
C ARG A 25 11.65 -2.41 1.31
N ASN A 26 12.81 -2.22 1.95
CA ASN A 26 14.09 -2.18 1.22
C ASN A 26 14.48 -3.55 0.67
N TYR A 27 14.15 -4.62 1.40
CA TYR A 27 14.43 -6.00 1.03
C TYR A 27 13.21 -6.90 1.29
N PRO A 28 13.05 -8.02 0.55
CA PRO A 28 12.03 -9.01 0.86
C PRO A 28 12.23 -9.56 2.27
N ALA A 29 11.18 -9.52 3.08
CA ALA A 29 11.20 -10.05 4.44
C ALA A 29 9.79 -10.46 4.87
N PRO A 30 9.63 -11.49 5.72
CA PRO A 30 8.33 -11.85 6.28
C PRO A 30 7.78 -10.71 7.13
N MET A 31 6.45 -10.62 7.20
CA MET A 31 5.80 -9.65 8.06
C MET A 31 6.06 -9.99 9.54
N GLN A 32 6.03 -8.97 10.41
CA GLN A 32 6.18 -9.20 11.84
C GLN A 32 4.95 -10.01 12.32
N PRO A 33 5.11 -11.20 12.95
CA PRO A 33 4.00 -12.13 13.20
C PRO A 33 2.85 -11.56 14.03
N TRP A 34 3.14 -10.66 14.97
CA TRP A 34 2.12 -9.96 15.75
C TRP A 34 1.30 -9.01 14.88
N ILE A 35 1.92 -8.23 13.98
CA ILE A 35 1.19 -7.32 13.08
C ILE A 35 0.34 -8.13 12.10
N GLU A 36 0.88 -9.23 11.56
CA GLU A 36 0.15 -10.11 10.66
C GLU A 36 -1.05 -10.74 11.36
N LYS A 37 -0.87 -11.27 12.57
CA LYS A 37 -1.95 -11.92 13.31
C LYS A 37 -3.01 -10.96 13.84
N ARG A 38 -2.63 -9.72 14.20
CA ARG A 38 -3.49 -8.81 14.98
C ARG A 38 -4.00 -7.59 14.22
N ILE A 39 -3.27 -7.12 13.21
CA ILE A 39 -3.56 -5.84 12.54
C ILE A 39 -3.89 -6.05 11.05
N PHE A 40 -3.00 -6.72 10.29
CA PHE A 40 -3.19 -6.94 8.85
C PHE A 40 -2.92 -8.41 8.44
N PRO A 41 -3.90 -9.30 8.65
CA PRO A 41 -3.78 -10.69 8.20
C PRO A 41 -3.54 -10.81 6.69
N GLY A 42 -2.45 -11.47 6.31
CA GLY A 42 -2.09 -11.72 4.92
C GLY A 42 -1.45 -10.54 4.18
N ALA A 43 -1.12 -9.43 4.87
CA ALA A 43 -0.34 -8.36 4.26
C ALA A 43 1.12 -8.77 4.06
N CYS A 44 1.73 -8.35 2.95
CA CYS A 44 3.13 -8.66 2.64
C CYS A 44 3.79 -7.50 1.86
N PRO A 45 4.20 -6.41 2.52
CA PRO A 45 4.75 -5.25 1.81
C PRO A 45 5.90 -5.64 0.87
N PRO A 46 5.78 -5.38 -0.46
CA PRO A 46 6.78 -5.81 -1.42
C PRO A 46 8.06 -4.97 -1.32
N SER A 47 9.18 -5.55 -1.71
CA SER A 47 10.38 -4.77 -2.04
C SER A 47 10.25 -4.11 -3.41
N LEU A 48 11.08 -3.09 -3.68
CA LEU A 48 11.11 -2.45 -5.00
C LEU A 48 11.45 -3.48 -6.12
N ALA A 49 12.37 -4.41 -5.85
CA ALA A 49 12.71 -5.48 -6.78
C ALA A 49 11.54 -6.42 -7.08
N GLN A 50 10.74 -6.77 -6.05
CA GLN A 50 9.52 -7.56 -6.24
C GLN A 50 8.49 -6.76 -7.06
N MET A 51 8.40 -5.45 -6.83
CA MET A 51 7.50 -4.58 -7.57
C MET A 51 7.87 -4.46 -9.05
N SER A 52 9.16 -4.34 -9.38
CA SER A 52 9.63 -4.36 -10.77
C SER A 52 9.26 -5.64 -11.51
N ARG A 53 9.42 -6.81 -10.85
CA ARG A 53 9.05 -8.12 -11.42
C ARG A 53 7.56 -8.27 -11.68
N ILE A 54 6.70 -7.49 -11.03
CA ILE A 54 5.26 -7.47 -11.30
C ILE A 54 4.96 -6.72 -12.60
N PHE A 55 5.72 -5.67 -12.94
CA PHE A 55 5.41 -4.78 -14.06
C PHE A 55 6.10 -5.20 -15.36
N GLU A 56 7.34 -5.68 -15.26
CA GLU A 56 8.17 -6.07 -16.41
C GLU A 56 7.48 -7.06 -17.38
N PRO A 57 6.83 -8.15 -16.93
CA PRO A 57 6.18 -9.10 -17.83
C PRO A 57 5.00 -8.53 -18.62
N HIS A 58 4.45 -7.39 -18.20
CA HIS A 58 3.29 -6.75 -18.82
C HIS A 58 3.67 -5.54 -19.67
N ASN A 59 4.95 -5.42 -20.06
CA ASN A 59 5.48 -4.29 -20.80
C ASN A 59 5.19 -2.93 -20.12
N LEU A 60 5.19 -2.89 -18.78
CA LEU A 60 5.01 -1.66 -18.02
C LEU A 60 6.38 -1.11 -17.60
N SER A 61 6.72 0.08 -18.09
CA SER A 61 7.92 0.80 -17.70
C SER A 61 7.68 1.61 -16.43
N ILE A 62 8.54 1.44 -15.42
CA ILE A 62 8.61 2.35 -14.27
C ILE A 62 9.28 3.65 -14.72
N LEU A 63 8.60 4.77 -14.51
CA LEU A 63 9.04 6.10 -14.92
C LEU A 63 9.76 6.85 -13.82
N ASP A 64 9.31 6.66 -12.58
CA ASP A 64 9.78 7.39 -11.42
C ASP A 64 9.46 6.60 -10.15
N VAL A 65 10.26 6.82 -9.11
CA VAL A 65 10.15 6.17 -7.79
C VAL A 65 10.44 7.21 -6.71
N GLU A 66 9.39 7.62 -5.99
CA GLU A 66 9.50 8.53 -4.86
C GLU A 66 9.36 7.78 -3.54
N ASN A 67 10.28 8.03 -2.60
CA ASN A 67 10.22 7.46 -1.25
C ASN A 67 9.73 8.49 -0.23
N LEU A 68 8.49 8.34 0.21
CA LEU A 68 7.80 9.23 1.15
C LEU A 68 7.86 8.73 2.60
N ARG A 69 8.83 7.86 2.93
CA ARG A 69 8.96 7.21 4.24
C ARG A 69 8.82 8.18 5.43
N LEU A 70 9.55 9.30 5.43
CA LEU A 70 9.53 10.25 6.55
C LEU A 70 8.21 11.02 6.66
N HIS A 71 7.56 11.30 5.53
CA HIS A 71 6.22 11.88 5.51
C HIS A 71 5.18 10.92 6.12
N TYR A 72 5.34 9.62 5.88
CA TYR A 72 4.47 8.60 6.49
C TYR A 72 4.70 8.50 8.01
N ALA A 73 5.96 8.61 8.47
CA ALA A 73 6.27 8.69 9.90
C ALA A 73 5.57 9.90 10.56
N GLN A 74 5.57 11.06 9.90
CA GLN A 74 4.88 12.26 10.39
C GLN A 74 3.36 12.06 10.47
N THR A 75 2.78 11.42 9.45
CA THR A 75 1.34 11.09 9.43
C THR A 75 0.98 10.22 10.63
N LEU A 76 1.80 9.21 10.95
CA LEU A 76 1.56 8.32 12.08
C LEU A 76 1.70 9.03 13.43
N ARG A 77 2.56 10.05 13.56
CA ARG A 77 2.64 10.88 14.78
C ARG A 77 1.35 11.65 14.99
N HIS A 78 0.82 12.30 13.95
CA HIS A 78 -0.46 12.99 14.04
C HIS A 78 -1.62 12.03 14.36
N TRP A 79 -1.61 10.82 13.80
CA TRP A 79 -2.60 9.81 14.15
C TRP A 79 -2.48 9.37 15.61
N MET A 80 -1.27 9.25 16.14
CA MET A 80 -1.06 8.96 17.56
C MET A 80 -1.62 10.09 18.42
N GLU A 81 -1.30 11.34 18.14
CA GLU A 81 -1.80 12.51 18.89
C GLU A 81 -3.34 12.53 18.92
N LEU A 82 -3.98 12.37 17.77
CA LEU A 82 -5.44 12.33 17.68
C LEU A 82 -6.04 11.10 18.38
N PHE A 83 -5.36 9.96 18.33
CA PHE A 83 -5.79 8.74 19.01
C PHE A 83 -5.75 8.89 20.53
N GLU A 84 -4.70 9.53 21.07
CA GLU A 84 -4.58 9.80 22.50
C GLU A 84 -5.66 10.77 22.98
N LEU A 85 -5.93 11.85 22.23
CA LEU A 85 -7.01 12.79 22.54
C LEU A 85 -8.39 12.13 22.54
N ALA A 86 -8.60 11.12 21.70
CA ALA A 86 -9.85 10.37 21.64
C ALA A 86 -9.86 9.12 22.56
N GLY A 87 -8.83 8.92 23.39
CA GLY A 87 -8.56 7.66 24.07
C GLY A 87 -9.71 7.13 24.93
N GLU A 88 -10.34 8.00 25.72
CA GLU A 88 -11.49 7.62 26.57
C GLU A 88 -12.69 7.14 25.74
N ARG A 89 -13.01 7.89 24.68
CA ARG A 89 -14.10 7.53 23.76
C ARG A 89 -13.82 6.21 23.05
N VAL A 90 -12.58 6.00 22.60
CA VAL A 90 -12.18 4.73 21.96
C VAL A 90 -12.27 3.58 22.96
N GLN A 91 -11.84 3.78 24.20
CA GLN A 91 -11.93 2.75 25.24
C GLN A 91 -13.39 2.36 25.55
N GLN A 92 -14.32 3.32 25.56
CA GLN A 92 -15.75 3.07 25.72
C GLN A 92 -16.36 2.31 24.53
N MET A 93 -15.90 2.60 23.30
CA MET A 93 -16.39 1.93 22.09
C MET A 93 -15.84 0.51 21.91
N PHE A 94 -14.65 0.25 22.43
CA PHE A 94 -13.96 -1.05 22.32
C PHE A 94 -13.63 -1.56 23.72
N ASP A 95 -12.35 -1.58 24.09
CA ASP A 95 -11.90 -1.90 25.43
C ASP A 95 -10.46 -1.36 25.65
N ALA A 96 -9.97 -1.46 26.88
CA ALA A 96 -8.62 -1.02 27.22
C ALA A 96 -7.53 -1.85 26.51
N LYS A 97 -7.82 -3.10 26.11
CA LYS A 97 -6.87 -3.98 25.44
C LYS A 97 -6.66 -3.54 23.99
N PHE A 98 -7.71 -3.16 23.30
CA PHE A 98 -7.71 -2.57 21.97
C PHE A 98 -6.90 -1.28 21.98
N VAL A 99 -7.15 -0.40 22.95
CA VAL A 99 -6.39 0.86 23.07
C VAL A 99 -4.88 0.59 23.21
N ARG A 100 -4.47 -0.32 24.09
CA ARG A 100 -3.05 -0.70 24.24
C ARG A 100 -2.46 -1.31 22.96
N MET A 101 -3.22 -2.19 22.31
CA MET A 101 -2.82 -2.82 21.04
C MET A 101 -2.61 -1.75 19.95
N TRP A 102 -3.52 -0.78 19.85
CA TRP A 102 -3.47 0.25 18.82
C TRP A 102 -2.32 1.25 19.06
N ARG A 103 -2.07 1.63 20.32
CA ARG A 103 -0.87 2.39 20.71
C ARG A 103 0.42 1.67 20.32
N MET A 104 0.51 0.38 20.63
CA MET A 104 1.68 -0.44 20.26
C MET A 104 1.88 -0.47 18.74
N TYR A 105 0.80 -0.63 17.97
CA TYR A 105 0.85 -0.61 16.51
C TYR A 105 1.33 0.74 15.95
N LEU A 106 0.76 1.86 16.40
CA LEU A 106 1.13 3.20 15.94
C LEU A 106 2.59 3.53 16.30
N ALA A 107 2.99 3.29 17.55
CA ALA A 107 4.36 3.52 18.01
C ALA A 107 5.38 2.67 17.22
N GLY A 108 5.09 1.38 17.05
CA GLY A 108 5.93 0.48 16.26
C GLY A 108 6.02 0.89 14.79
N SER A 109 4.93 1.38 14.21
CA SER A 109 4.90 1.88 12.83
C SER A 109 5.71 3.17 12.69
N ILE A 110 5.58 4.12 13.62
CA ILE A 110 6.40 5.36 13.65
C ILE A 110 7.89 4.99 13.68
N ALA A 111 8.28 4.06 14.56
CA ALA A 111 9.66 3.60 14.65
C ALA A 111 10.11 2.95 13.34
N ALA A 112 9.30 2.06 12.75
CA ALA A 112 9.64 1.36 11.52
C ALA A 112 9.86 2.29 10.31
N PHE A 113 8.99 3.29 10.13
CA PHE A 113 9.18 4.31 9.10
C PHE A 113 10.32 5.27 9.44
N THR A 114 10.59 5.58 10.70
CA THR A 114 11.72 6.46 11.09
C THR A 114 13.07 5.78 10.86
N THR A 115 13.21 4.49 11.18
CA THR A 115 14.47 3.73 11.09
C THR A 115 14.76 3.14 9.72
N GLY A 116 13.80 3.17 8.78
CA GLY A 116 14.03 2.69 7.42
C GLY A 116 13.70 1.21 7.18
N THR A 117 13.04 0.55 8.14
CA THR A 117 12.59 -0.84 7.96
C THR A 117 11.31 -0.95 7.11
N LEU A 118 10.53 0.13 7.02
CA LEU A 118 9.43 0.32 6.08
C LEU A 118 9.64 1.57 5.21
N THR A 119 9.15 1.50 3.98
CA THR A 119 9.13 2.62 3.03
C THR A 119 7.72 2.87 2.54
N ALA A 120 7.44 4.10 2.11
CA ALA A 120 6.23 4.41 1.36
C ALA A 120 6.68 4.84 -0.03
N VAL A 121 6.33 4.06 -1.05
CA VAL A 121 6.83 4.26 -2.41
C VAL A 121 5.68 4.63 -3.33
N SER A 122 5.87 5.70 -4.09
CA SER A 122 5.03 6.08 -5.22
C SER A 122 5.80 5.82 -6.51
N GLY A 123 5.28 4.92 -7.36
CA GLY A 123 5.89 4.56 -8.63
C GLY A 123 5.02 4.97 -9.82
N GLY A 124 5.57 5.75 -10.75
CA GLY A 124 4.91 6.05 -12.03
C GLY A 124 5.10 4.89 -13.00
N VAL A 125 4.04 4.44 -13.68
CA VAL A 125 4.12 3.37 -14.70
C VAL A 125 3.43 3.76 -16.01
N ARG A 126 3.92 3.27 -17.13
CA ARG A 126 3.26 3.37 -18.45
C ARG A 126 3.52 2.12 -19.28
N HIS A 127 2.73 1.89 -20.33
CA HIS A 127 3.12 0.93 -21.36
C HIS A 127 4.45 1.33 -22.01
N GLY A 128 5.32 0.34 -22.20
CA GLY A 128 6.59 0.49 -22.87
C GLY A 128 6.35 0.82 -24.34
N ALA A 129 6.53 2.08 -24.71
CA ALA A 129 6.63 2.47 -26.10
C ALA A 129 7.97 1.94 -26.63
N GLN A 130 7.95 1.13 -27.69
CA GLN A 130 9.11 0.94 -28.56
C GLN A 130 9.67 2.34 -28.88
N GLN A 131 10.91 2.63 -28.50
CA GLN A 131 11.47 3.98 -28.57
C GLN A 131 11.33 4.56 -29.98
N ARG A 132 10.37 5.48 -30.16
CA ARG A 132 10.37 6.47 -31.24
C ARG A 132 10.39 7.83 -30.57
N GLY A 133 11.50 8.55 -30.78
CA GLY A 133 11.89 9.74 -30.04
C GLY A 133 10.91 10.91 -30.18
N ALA A 134 9.98 11.05 -29.23
CA ALA A 134 9.19 12.25 -29.08
C ALA A 134 9.08 12.64 -27.59
N ALA A 135 9.57 13.83 -27.26
CA ALA A 135 9.30 14.49 -26.00
C ALA A 135 7.78 14.69 -25.84
N HIS A 136 7.22 14.33 -24.69
CA HIS A 136 5.78 14.44 -24.42
C HIS A 136 5.51 15.41 -23.26
N PRO A 137 4.58 16.38 -23.42
CA PRO A 137 4.29 17.37 -22.40
C PRO A 137 3.60 16.75 -21.17
N ARG A 138 3.84 17.37 -20.01
CA ARG A 138 3.27 16.99 -18.70
C ARG A 138 1.78 17.37 -18.66
N ALA A 139 0.87 16.40 -18.85
CA ALA A 139 -0.56 16.59 -18.65
C ALA A 139 -0.98 16.32 -17.19
N PRO A 140 -1.97 17.03 -16.64
CA PRO A 140 -2.37 16.91 -15.23
C PRO A 140 -3.06 15.57 -14.90
N VAL A 141 -2.85 15.13 -13.67
CA VAL A 141 -3.09 13.76 -13.21
C VAL A 141 -4.34 13.70 -12.31
N ARG A 142 -5.38 12.93 -12.67
CA ARG A 142 -6.62 12.78 -11.88
C ARG A 142 -6.73 11.39 -11.23
N ALA A 143 -7.16 11.34 -9.97
CA ALA A 143 -7.14 10.14 -9.12
C ALA A 143 -8.36 9.23 -9.35
N LEU A 144 -8.14 7.91 -9.47
CA LEU A 144 -9.15 6.87 -9.34
C LEU A 144 -8.61 5.80 -8.37
N SER A 145 -9.45 5.40 -7.42
CA SER A 145 -9.14 4.43 -6.38
C SER A 145 -9.53 3.01 -6.81
N VAL A 146 -8.58 2.08 -6.81
CA VAL A 146 -8.88 0.63 -6.91
C VAL A 146 -8.58 -0.01 -5.56
N PRO A 147 -9.57 -0.64 -4.90
CA PRO A 147 -9.32 -1.35 -3.65
C PRO A 147 -8.48 -2.61 -3.95
N CYS A 148 -7.22 -2.60 -3.50
CA CYS A 148 -6.37 -3.79 -3.48
C CYS A 148 -6.77 -4.66 -2.27
N ALA A 149 -7.98 -5.22 -2.31
CA ALA A 149 -8.39 -6.27 -1.39
C ALA A 149 -8.15 -7.61 -2.09
N THR A 150 -7.46 -8.53 -1.40
CA THR A 150 -7.28 -9.96 -1.76
C THR A 150 -6.17 -10.29 -2.78
N ALA A 151 -4.91 -10.12 -2.40
CA ALA A 151 -3.86 -11.00 -2.92
C ALA A 151 -3.43 -11.96 -1.80
N ARG A 152 -4.06 -13.14 -1.76
CA ARG A 152 -3.58 -14.24 -0.91
C ARG A 152 -2.18 -14.64 -1.38
N CYS A 153 -1.22 -14.71 -0.47
CA CYS A 153 0.08 -15.31 -0.72
C CYS A 153 -0.12 -16.83 -0.73
N SER A 154 0.10 -17.49 -1.87
CA SER A 154 0.03 -18.95 -1.96
C SER A 154 1.34 -19.55 -1.47
N SER A 155 1.42 -19.85 -0.18
CA SER A 155 2.25 -20.93 0.34
C SER A 155 1.31 -21.96 0.97
N SER A 156 1.40 -23.19 0.48
CA SER A 156 0.58 -24.34 0.82
C SER A 156 0.38 -24.56 2.33
N ALA A 157 -0.86 -24.41 2.80
CA ALA A 157 -1.48 -25.21 3.87
C ALA A 157 -2.97 -24.83 3.90
N GLY A 158 -3.85 -25.82 3.81
CA GLY A 158 -5.29 -25.60 3.81
C GLY A 158 -5.75 -24.97 5.12
N ASP A 159 -6.47 -23.85 5.03
CA ASP A 159 -7.29 -23.41 6.16
C ASP A 159 -8.48 -22.55 5.71
N ARG A 160 -9.63 -22.81 6.35
CA ARG A 160 -10.93 -22.20 6.05
C ARG A 160 -10.92 -20.69 6.35
N PRO A 161 -11.71 -19.86 5.62
CA PRO A 161 -11.75 -18.42 5.86
C PRO A 161 -12.34 -18.11 7.25
N ALA A 162 -11.56 -17.43 8.09
CA ALA A 162 -12.03 -16.94 9.38
C ALA A 162 -13.08 -15.83 9.17
N ARG A 163 -14.26 -16.01 9.79
CA ARG A 163 -15.32 -15.00 9.87
C ARG A 163 -14.80 -13.78 10.64
N VAL A 164 -14.95 -12.60 10.04
CA VAL A 164 -14.73 -11.32 10.72
C VAL A 164 -15.93 -11.06 11.65
N PRO A 165 -15.74 -10.79 12.95
CA PRO A 165 -16.84 -10.50 13.86
C PRO A 165 -17.52 -9.17 13.53
N PRO A 166 -18.85 -9.07 13.70
CA PRO A 166 -19.58 -7.81 13.52
C PRO A 166 -19.14 -6.81 14.60
N GLY A 167 -18.74 -5.60 14.20
CA GLY A 167 -18.17 -4.56 15.08
C GLY A 167 -16.69 -4.28 14.87
N ALA A 168 -16.03 -4.95 13.91
CA ALA A 168 -14.65 -4.62 13.54
C ALA A 168 -14.55 -3.18 13.03
N TRP A 169 -13.92 -2.32 13.83
CA TRP A 169 -13.46 -1.01 13.39
C TRP A 169 -12.61 -1.19 12.13
N ARG A 170 -13.07 -0.65 11.01
CA ARG A 170 -12.21 -0.45 9.86
C ARG A 170 -11.28 0.68 10.27
N ALA A 171 -10.01 0.37 10.51
CA ALA A 171 -8.99 1.40 10.39
C ALA A 171 -9.28 2.17 9.10
N PRO A 172 -9.20 3.52 9.06
CA PRO A 172 -9.04 4.20 7.78
C PRO A 172 -7.83 3.51 7.20
N ALA A 173 -8.09 2.63 6.23
CA ALA A 173 -7.15 1.57 5.99
C ALA A 173 -5.83 2.27 5.68
N ALA A 174 -4.73 1.75 6.21
CA ALA A 174 -3.49 1.76 5.47
C ALA A 174 -3.77 0.97 4.18
N THR A 175 -4.67 1.52 3.38
CA THR A 175 -5.05 1.08 2.09
C THR A 175 -3.76 1.37 1.38
N SER A 176 -3.01 0.32 1.07
CA SER A 176 -2.15 0.38 -0.09
C SER A 176 -3.09 0.72 -1.25
N LEU A 177 -3.31 2.01 -1.43
CA LEU A 177 -4.14 2.61 -2.45
C LEU A 177 -3.32 2.46 -3.72
N CYS A 178 -3.46 1.32 -4.36
CA CYS A 178 -3.05 1.19 -5.74
C CYS A 178 -4.02 2.06 -6.57
N SER A 179 -3.72 3.36 -6.68
CA SER A 179 -4.56 4.31 -7.42
C SER A 179 -4.13 4.31 -8.89
N ILE A 180 -4.61 3.38 -9.71
CA ILE A 180 -4.34 3.45 -11.15
C ILE A 180 -5.09 4.66 -11.71
N ARG A 181 -4.34 5.72 -12.01
CA ARG A 181 -4.86 6.94 -12.63
C ARG A 181 -4.94 6.71 -14.14
N ARG A 182 -6.05 7.11 -14.78
CA ARG A 182 -6.22 7.06 -16.23
C ARG A 182 -6.22 8.49 -16.74
N ALA A 183 -5.26 8.86 -17.57
CA ALA A 183 -5.34 10.11 -18.33
C ALA A 183 -6.35 9.89 -19.47
N SER A 184 -7.50 10.58 -19.42
CA SER A 184 -8.36 10.73 -20.60
C SER A 184 -7.78 11.85 -21.47
N ARG A 185 -7.74 11.64 -22.79
CA ARG A 185 -7.40 12.69 -23.75
C ARG A 185 -8.44 13.83 -23.62
N ALA A 186 -7.96 15.07 -23.69
CA ALA A 186 -8.77 16.20 -24.17
C ALA A 186 -8.95 16.04 -25.69
#